data_AF-A0A854E131-F1
#
_entry.id   AF-A0A854E131-F1
#
_cell.length_a   1.000
_cell.length_b   1.000
_cell.length_c   1.000
_cell.angle_alpha   90.00
_cell.angle_beta   90.00
_cell.angle_gamma   90.00
#
_symmetry.space_group_name_H-M   'P 1'
#
loop_
_entity.id
_entity.type
_entity.pdbx_description
1 polymer ?
#
loop_
_entity_poly.entity_id
_entity_poly.type
_entity_poly.pdbx_seq_one_letter_code
_entity_poly.pdbx_strand_id
1 'polypeptide(L)' 'MAAPGTAGGGGFGTFWMLFGQFGATLTVEQLRDAFFPSSTMKTMANKHSAGLLPPRIGEVYDTRDVADWWDDQRKARAS' A
#
# COMPACT_ATOMS: atom_id res chain seq x y z
N MET A 1 15.27 -23.82 -12.55
CA MET A 1 14.74 -22.51 -12.96
C MET A 1 14.65 -21.65 -11.70
N ALA A 2 15.66 -20.80 -11.46
CA ALA A 2 15.80 -20.04 -10.21
C ALA A 2 15.01 -18.74 -10.33
N ALA A 3 14.20 -18.42 -9.31
CA ALA A 3 13.44 -17.18 -9.25
C ALA A 3 14.40 -15.97 -9.26
N PRO A 4 14.24 -15.00 -10.17
CA PRO A 4 15.05 -13.80 -10.15
C PRO A 4 14.48 -12.87 -9.08
N GLY A 5 15.17 -12.73 -7.94
CA GLY A 5 14.73 -11.73 -6.98
C GLY A 5 15.54 -11.44 -5.72
N THR A 6 16.77 -11.92 -5.61
CA THR A 6 17.61 -11.60 -4.45
C THR A 6 18.75 -10.67 -4.86
N ALA A 7 18.44 -9.39 -5.02
CA ALA A 7 19.43 -8.32 -5.02
C ALA A 7 19.27 -7.51 -3.73
N GLY A 8 20.36 -7.42 -2.96
CA GLY A 8 20.39 -6.74 -1.67
C GLY A 8 20.01 -5.27 -1.76
N GLY A 9 19.37 -4.78 -0.68
CA GLY A 9 19.23 -3.35 -0.40
C GLY A 9 18.28 -2.58 -1.32
N GLY A 10 16.96 -2.68 -1.08
CA GLY A 10 15.94 -1.77 -1.61
C GLY A 10 15.59 -1.96 -3.09
N GLY A 11 14.40 -2.51 -3.39
CA GLY A 11 13.90 -2.41 -4.78
C GLY A 11 12.98 -3.52 -5.29
N PHE A 12 12.81 -4.65 -4.61
CA PHE A 12 11.61 -5.48 -4.79
C PHE A 12 10.46 -4.81 -4.02
N GLY A 13 10.10 -3.61 -4.51
CA GLY A 13 9.31 -2.63 -3.79
C GLY A 13 7.91 -3.13 -3.47
N THR A 14 7.34 -2.60 -2.38
CA THR A 14 5.93 -2.80 -1.99
C THR A 14 4.98 -2.74 -3.19
N PHE A 15 5.32 -1.94 -4.21
CA PHE A 15 4.64 -1.90 -5.50
C PHE A 15 4.47 -3.28 -6.16
N TRP A 16 5.54 -4.07 -6.37
CA TRP A 16 5.43 -5.36 -7.06
C TRP A 16 4.60 -6.38 -6.26
N MET A 17 4.68 -6.33 -4.93
CA MET A 17 3.83 -7.16 -4.06
C MET A 17 2.35 -6.80 -4.21
N LEU A 18 2.01 -5.51 -4.11
CA LEU A 18 0.63 -5.06 -4.25
C LEU A 18 0.13 -5.25 -5.69
N PHE A 19 0.98 -5.03 -6.69
CA PHE A 19 0.63 -5.17 -8.10
C PHE A 19 0.35 -6.63 -8.48
N GLY A 20 1.13 -7.57 -7.95
CA GLY A 20 0.86 -8.99 -8.16
C GLY A 20 -0.44 -9.47 -7.52
N GLN A 21 -0.86 -8.86 -6.42
CA GLN A 21 -2.06 -9.26 -5.67
C GLN A 21 -3.35 -8.54 -6.13
N PHE A 22 -3.26 -7.24 -6.40
CA PHE A 22 -4.41 -6.38 -6.66
C PHE A 22 -4.42 -5.76 -8.07
N GLY A 23 -3.28 -5.77 -8.78
CA GLY A 23 -3.13 -5.16 -10.10
C GLY A 23 -2.74 -3.67 -10.03
N ALA A 24 -3.14 -2.89 -11.03
CA ALA A 24 -2.77 -1.48 -11.15
C ALA A 24 -3.46 -0.56 -10.13
N THR A 25 -4.63 -0.96 -9.64
CA THR A 25 -5.43 -0.18 -8.68
C THR A 25 -6.05 -1.12 -7.66
N LEU A 26 -6.24 -0.64 -6.43
CA LEU A 26 -6.89 -1.41 -5.36
C LEU A 26 -7.96 -0.58 -4.63
N THR A 27 -9.01 -1.24 -4.14
CA THR A 27 -10.12 -0.55 -3.45
C THR A 27 -9.78 -0.27 -1.98
N VAL A 28 -10.57 0.58 -1.32
CA VAL A 28 -10.41 0.83 0.14
C VAL A 28 -10.55 -0.45 0.97
N GLU A 29 -11.34 -1.42 0.49
CA GLU A 29 -11.53 -2.70 1.16
C GLU A 29 -10.29 -3.57 1.07
N GLN A 30 -9.65 -3.62 -0.12
CA GLN A 30 -8.39 -4.32 -0.34
C GLN A 30 -7.24 -3.64 0.41
N LEU A 31 -7.21 -2.30 0.42
CA LEU A 31 -6.26 -1.52 1.22
C LEU A 31 -6.40 -1.83 2.71
N ARG A 32 -7.66 -1.88 3.20
CA ARG A 32 -7.94 -2.29 4.58
C ARG A 32 -7.41 -3.69 4.81
N ASP A 33 -7.75 -4.65 3.96
CA ASP A 33 -7.37 -6.04 4.15
C ASP A 33 -5.84 -6.22 4.22
N ALA A 34 -5.11 -5.53 3.35
CA ALA A 34 -3.66 -5.61 3.26
C ALA A 34 -2.92 -4.92 4.44
N PHE A 35 -3.37 -3.73 4.85
CA PHE A 35 -2.61 -2.88 5.79
C PHE A 35 -3.28 -2.73 7.16
N PHE A 36 -4.60 -2.90 7.23
CA PHE A 36 -5.41 -2.65 8.42
C PHE A 36 -6.50 -3.70 8.63
N PRO A 37 -6.19 -5.01 8.65
CA PRO A 37 -7.21 -6.07 8.68
C PRO A 37 -8.14 -5.99 9.90
N SER A 38 -7.65 -5.44 11.01
CA SER A 38 -8.43 -5.24 12.24
C SER A 38 -9.22 -3.92 12.30
N SER A 39 -9.07 -3.03 11.31
CA SER A 39 -9.77 -1.74 11.29
C SER A 39 -11.13 -1.85 10.62
N THR A 40 -12.13 -1.13 11.12
CA THR A 40 -13.44 -1.07 10.43
C THR A 40 -13.40 -0.11 9.24
N MET A 41 -14.36 -0.25 8.32
CA MET A 41 -14.55 0.72 7.21
C MET A 41 -14.75 2.15 7.71
N LYS A 42 -15.43 2.34 8.85
CA LYS A 42 -15.56 3.66 9.50
C LYS A 42 -14.20 4.21 9.93
N THR A 43 -13.35 3.37 10.49
CA THR A 43 -11.98 3.74 10.86
C THR A 43 -11.15 4.12 9.62
N MET A 44 -11.30 3.39 8.52
CA MET A 44 -10.64 3.72 7.25
C MET A 44 -11.12 5.07 6.70
N ALA A 45 -12.42 5.36 6.76
CA ALA A 45 -12.96 6.66 6.37
C ALA A 45 -12.40 7.80 7.24
N ASN A 46 -12.32 7.61 8.56
CA ASN A 46 -11.71 8.59 9.45
C ASN A 46 -10.22 8.81 9.14
N LYS A 47 -9.47 7.74 8.85
CA LYS A 47 -8.06 7.83 8.43
C LYS A 47 -7.92 8.55 7.09
N HIS A 48 -8.84 8.31 6.15
CA HIS A 48 -8.89 9.03 4.88
C HIS A 48 -9.10 10.53 5.09
N SER A 49 -10.10 10.90 5.90
CA SER A 49 -10.36 12.30 6.26
C SER A 49 -9.22 12.95 7.04
N ALA A 50 -8.44 12.17 7.79
CA ALA A 50 -7.26 12.65 8.51
C ALA A 50 -6.00 12.75 7.64
N GLY A 51 -6.06 12.41 6.35
CA GLY A 51 -4.89 12.40 5.46
C GLY A 51 -3.87 11.31 5.78
N LEU A 52 -4.28 10.25 6.50
CA LEU A 52 -3.42 9.13 6.90
C LEU A 52 -3.39 8.01 5.86
N LEU A 53 -4.12 8.15 4.75
CA LEU A 53 -4.17 7.19 3.65
C LEU A 53 -3.58 7.81 2.38
N PRO A 54 -3.10 6.99 1.44
CA PRO A 54 -2.60 7.48 0.15
C PRO A 54 -3.70 8.20 -0.62
N PRO A 55 -3.33 9.07 -1.58
CA PRO A 55 -4.30 9.74 -2.44
C PRO A 55 -5.14 8.70 -3.20
N ARG A 56 -6.46 8.93 -3.27
CA ARG A 56 -7.36 8.11 -4.08
C ARG A 56 -7.65 8.77 -5.42
N ILE A 57 -7.75 7.96 -6.47
CA ILE A 57 -8.19 8.36 -7.80
C ILE A 57 -9.67 7.96 -7.92
N GLY A 58 -10.56 8.89 -7.63
CA GLY A 58 -12.00 8.64 -7.58
C GLY A 58 -12.38 7.74 -6.39
N GLU A 59 -12.70 6.48 -6.68
CA GLU A 59 -13.11 5.46 -5.69
C GLU A 59 -12.04 4.38 -5.43
N VAL A 60 -10.93 4.42 -6.17
CA VAL A 60 -9.83 3.44 -6.09
C VAL A 60 -8.52 4.11 -5.72
N TYR A 61 -7.55 3.33 -5.26
CA TYR A 61 -6.18 3.78 -5.00
C TYR A 61 -5.26 3.23 -6.08
N ASP A 62 -4.31 4.05 -6.54
CA ASP A 62 -3.25 3.57 -7.43
C ASP A 62 -2.25 2.74 -6.63
N THR A 63 -1.89 1.57 -7.15
CA THR A 63 -0.97 0.65 -6.47
C THR A 63 0.42 1.26 -6.27
N ARG A 64 0.86 2.16 -7.15
CA ARG A 64 2.15 2.87 -7.02
C ARG A 64 2.08 3.88 -5.89
N ASP A 65 1.02 4.67 -5.82
CA ASP A 65 0.84 5.67 -4.74
C ASP A 65 0.73 5.00 -3.37
N VAL A 66 0.03 3.87 -3.28
CA VAL A 66 -0.05 3.08 -2.05
C VAL A 66 1.33 2.53 -1.65
N ALA A 67 2.10 2.05 -2.63
CA ALA A 67 3.43 1.53 -2.37
C ALA A 67 4.40 2.62 -1.89
N ASP A 68 4.38 3.80 -2.52
CA ASP A 68 5.21 4.94 -2.14
C ASP A 68 4.87 5.45 -0.74
N TRP A 69 3.56 5.63 -0.47
CA TRP A 69 3.06 6.00 0.86
C TRP A 69 3.51 5.02 1.96
N TRP A 70 3.48 3.72 1.68
CA TRP A 70 3.91 2.73 2.65
C TRP A 70 5.43 2.75 2.87
N ASP A 71 6.20 2.93 1.80
CA ASP A 71 7.66 3.02 1.89
C ASP A 71 8.08 4.26 2.68
N ASP A 72 7.41 5.40 2.47
CA ASP A 72 7.60 6.63 3.25
C ASP A 72 7.31 6.40 4.74
N GLN A 73 6.19 5.73 5.08
CA GLN A 73 5.90 5.37 6.47
C GLN A 73 6.96 4.45 7.09
N ARG A 74 7.51 3.50 6.32
CA ARG A 74 8.59 2.63 6.81
C ARG A 74 9.87 3.42 7.07
N LYS A 75 10.21 4.37 6.19
CA LYS A 75 11.36 5.27 6.37
C LYS A 75 11.18 6.17 7.60
N ALA A 76 10.01 6.76 7.77
CA ALA A 76 9.67 7.59 8.92
C ALA A 76 9.73 6.83 10.25
N ARG A 77 9.39 5.53 10.26
CA ARG A 77 9.50 4.65 11.45
C ARG A 77 10.91 4.16 11.74
N ALA A 78 11.78 4.14 10.75
CA ALA A 78 13.16 3.68 10.86
C ALA A 78 14.14 4.80 11.26
N SER A 79 13.66 6.04 11.31
CA SER A 79 14.40 7.23 11.75
C SER A 79 14.10 7.54 13.21
#